data_AF-A0A9X1X9M5-F1
#
_entry.id   AF-A0A9X1X9M5-F1
#
_cell.length_a   1.000
_cell.length_b   1.000
_cell.length_c   1.000
_cell.angle_alpha   90.00
_cell.angle_beta   90.00
_cell.angle_gamma   90.00
#
_symmetry.space_group_name_H-M   'P 1'
#
loop_
_entity.id
_entity.type
_entity.pdbx_description
1 polymer ?
#
loop_
_entity_poly.entity_id
_entity_poly.type
_entity_poly.pdbx_seq_one_letter_code
_entity_poly.pdbx_strand_id
1 'polypeptide(L)'
;MKTEKKQVTVNLIGKGDQTLIHPDDFHTVVQLLQSAVEEGLAKQIEHFQDILAFRTTATGVGETILSMNKKTNETLFFAPYPFKILADSLKINISYHK
;
A
#
# COMPACT_ATOMS: atom_id res chain seq x y z
N MET A 1 -28.35 9.53 2.05
CA MET A 1 -28.02 8.10 1.84
C MET A 1 -26.76 7.80 2.65
N LYS A 2 -26.79 6.79 3.54
CA LYS A 2 -25.56 6.31 4.20
C LYS A 2 -24.84 5.44 3.18
N THR A 3 -23.73 5.91 2.63
CA THR A 3 -22.87 5.11 1.78
C THR A 3 -22.27 4.03 2.68
N GLU A 4 -22.76 2.80 2.57
CA GLU A 4 -22.10 1.65 3.18
C GLU A 4 -20.70 1.59 2.55
N LYS A 5 -19.67 1.99 3.30
CA LYS A 5 -18.28 1.80 2.88
C LYS A 5 -18.09 0.28 2.82
N LYS A 6 -18.12 -0.26 1.60
CA LYS A 6 -17.78 -1.65 1.30
C LYS A 6 -16.44 -1.94 2.00
N GLN A 7 -16.41 -2.88 2.94
CA GLN A 7 -15.17 -3.25 3.62
C GLN A 7 -14.21 -3.82 2.57
N VAL A 8 -13.16 -3.07 2.25
CA VAL A 8 -12.10 -3.52 1.35
C VAL A 8 -11.25 -4.53 2.13
N THR A 9 -11.00 -5.69 1.52
CA THR A 9 -10.06 -6.68 2.05
C THR A 9 -8.90 -6.78 1.08
N VAL A 10 -7.68 -6.65 1.60
CA VAL A 10 -6.44 -6.83 0.84
C VAL A 10 -5.81 -8.16 1.25
N ASN A 11 -5.51 -9.01 0.28
CA ASN A 11 -4.85 -10.29 0.49
C ASN A 11 -3.34 -10.11 0.35
N LEU A 12 -2.62 -10.56 1.37
CA LEU A 12 -1.17 -10.69 1.36
C LEU A 12 -0.81 -12.17 1.23
N ILE A 13 0.23 -12.46 0.45
CA ILE A 13 0.74 -13.81 0.23
C ILE A 13 2.16 -13.95 0.79
N GLY A 14 2.43 -15.06 1.48
CA GLY A 14 3.78 -15.47 1.81
C GLY A 14 4.48 -16.09 0.60
N LYS A 15 5.73 -15.71 0.33
CA LYS A 15 6.57 -16.35 -0.68
C LYS A 15 8.01 -16.42 -0.18
N GLY A 16 8.40 -17.60 0.32
CA GLY A 16 9.67 -17.75 1.05
C GLY A 16 9.66 -16.90 2.31
N ASP A 17 10.69 -16.07 2.49
CA ASP A 17 10.81 -15.16 3.64
C ASP A 17 10.13 -13.79 3.42
N GLN A 18 9.42 -13.61 2.30
CA GLN A 18 8.76 -12.36 1.94
C GLN A 18 7.24 -12.45 2.11
N THR A 19 6.63 -11.33 2.51
CA THR A 19 5.19 -11.10 2.42
C THR A 19 4.94 -10.10 1.30
N LEU A 20 4.08 -10.43 0.36
CA LEU A 20 3.79 -9.64 -0.83
C LEU A 20 2.29 -9.34 -0.93
N ILE A 21 1.93 -8.34 -1.73
CA ILE A 21 0.52 -8.10 -2.11
C ILE A 21 0.10 -9.18 -3.11
N HIS A 22 -1.09 -9.76 -2.94
CA HIS A 22 -1.65 -10.66 -3.95
C HIS A 22 -1.82 -9.89 -5.28
N PRO A 23 -1.44 -10.46 -6.44
CA PRO A 23 -1.48 -9.74 -7.72
C PRO A 23 -2.84 -9.10 -8.03
N ASP A 24 -3.94 -9.81 -7.75
CA ASP A 24 -5.30 -9.32 -7.99
C ASP A 24 -5.67 -8.08 -7.16
N ASP A 25 -5.03 -7.88 -6.00
CA ASP A 25 -5.29 -6.76 -5.11
C ASP A 25 -4.33 -5.59 -5.33
N PHE A 26 -3.31 -5.75 -6.19
CA PHE A 26 -2.28 -4.74 -6.38
C PHE A 26 -2.87 -3.38 -6.81
N HIS A 27 -3.79 -3.38 -7.78
CA HIS A 27 -4.43 -2.15 -8.24
C HIS A 27 -5.22 -1.47 -7.12
N THR A 28 -5.96 -2.25 -6.33
CA THR A 28 -6.71 -1.75 -5.18
C THR A 28 -5.78 -1.15 -4.13
N VAL A 29 -4.65 -1.79 -3.83
CA VAL A 29 -3.64 -1.24 -2.92
C VAL A 29 -3.10 0.10 -3.41
N VAL A 30 -2.79 0.23 -4.71
CA VAL A 30 -2.32 1.51 -5.27
C VAL A 30 -3.39 2.61 -5.13
N GLN A 31 -4.65 2.31 -5.41
CA GLN A 31 -5.76 3.29 -5.23
C GLN A 31 -5.95 3.71 -3.76
N LEU A 32 -5.80 2.75 -2.83
CA LEU A 32 -5.87 3.03 -1.40
C LEU A 32 -4.71 3.94 -0.96
N LEU A 33 -3.50 3.70 -1.48
CA LEU A 33 -2.34 4.54 -1.18
C LEU A 33 -2.48 5.95 -1.78
N GLN A 34 -3.07 6.09 -2.96
CA GLN A 34 -3.41 7.39 -3.54
C GLN A 34 -4.43 8.14 -2.68
N SER A 35 -5.49 7.46 -2.24
CA SER A 35 -6.48 8.03 -1.31
C SER A 35 -5.84 8.46 0.01
N ALA A 36 -4.91 7.65 0.55
CA ALA A 36 -4.15 7.98 1.75
C ALA A 36 -3.24 9.20 1.55
N VAL A 37 -2.74 9.44 0.34
CA VAL A 37 -1.99 10.66 0.00
C VAL A 37 -2.91 11.88 0.02
N GLU A 38 -4.10 11.78 -0.56
CA GLU A 38 -5.12 12.84 -0.53
C GLU A 38 -5.56 13.19 0.90
N GLU A 39 -5.64 12.18 1.78
CA GLU A 39 -5.98 12.34 3.20
C GLU A 39 -4.78 12.77 4.08
N GLY A 40 -3.57 12.90 3.50
CA GLY A 40 -2.35 13.31 4.23
C GLY A 40 -1.74 12.23 5.15
N LEU A 41 -2.22 10.99 5.07
CA LEU A 41 -1.73 9.84 5.82
C LEU A 41 -0.50 9.20 5.16
N ALA A 42 -0.34 9.41 3.86
CA ALA A 42 0.81 8.99 3.08
C ALA A 42 1.37 10.15 2.25
N LYS A 43 2.57 9.97 1.72
CA LYS A 43 3.21 10.85 0.74
C LYS A 43 3.63 10.03 -0.46
N GLN A 44 3.32 10.57 -1.64
CA GLN A 44 3.86 10.08 -2.90
C GLN A 44 5.23 10.73 -3.14
N ILE A 45 6.24 9.91 -3.43
CA ILE A 45 7.57 10.37 -3.83
C ILE A 45 7.92 9.71 -5.15
N GLU A 46 8.37 10.53 -6.10
CA GLU A 46 8.95 10.04 -7.35
C GLU A 46 10.47 9.98 -7.20
N HIS A 47 11.01 8.76 -7.15
CA HIS A 47 12.45 8.51 -7.13
C HIS A 47 12.91 8.21 -8.56
N PHE A 48 13.87 8.97 -9.08
CA PHE A 48 14.29 8.86 -10.48
C PHE A 48 13.11 9.00 -11.47
N GLN A 49 13.37 8.94 -12.78
CA GLN A 49 12.30 9.16 -13.76
C GLN A 49 11.23 8.05 -13.79
N ASP A 50 11.53 6.85 -13.27
CA ASP A 50 10.72 5.64 -13.49
C ASP A 50 10.20 4.95 -12.22
N ILE A 51 10.52 5.41 -11.00
CA ILE A 51 10.07 4.76 -9.76
C ILE A 51 9.08 5.66 -9.00
N LEU A 52 7.97 5.06 -8.60
CA LEU A 52 6.97 5.64 -7.71
C LEU A 52 7.08 4.98 -6.33
N ALA A 53 7.08 5.76 -5.26
CA ALA A 53 7.06 5.26 -3.90
C ALA A 53 5.98 5.96 -3.05
N PHE A 54 5.35 5.18 -2.17
CA PHE A 54 4.42 5.66 -1.16
C PHE A 54 5.07 5.51 0.22
N ARG A 55 5.08 6.58 1.01
CA ARG A 55 5.68 6.62 2.35
C ARG A 55 4.67 7.08 3.40
N THR A 56 4.81 6.61 4.63
CA THR A 56 4.01 7.12 5.76
C THR A 56 4.36 8.58 6.07
N THR A 57 3.40 9.33 6.61
CA THR A 57 3.63 10.70 7.11
C THR A 57 3.90 10.76 8.61
N ALA A 58 3.74 9.64 9.32
CA ALA A 58 3.66 9.58 10.79
C ALA A 58 4.99 9.79 11.54
N THR A 59 6.13 9.77 10.86
CA THR A 59 7.45 9.90 11.49
C THR A 59 8.35 10.83 10.67
N GLY A 60 9.20 11.63 11.33
CA GLY A 60 10.11 12.58 10.67
C GLY A 60 11.05 11.96 9.63
N VAL A 61 11.13 10.63 9.59
CA VAL A 61 11.70 9.82 8.51
C VAL A 61 10.61 8.84 8.04
N GLY A 62 9.76 9.27 7.10
CA GLY A 62 8.64 8.45 6.63
C GLY A 62 9.09 7.09 6.13
N GLU A 63 8.43 6.01 6.54
CA GLU A 63 8.78 4.65 6.11
C GLU A 63 8.16 4.36 4.75
N THR A 64 8.90 3.71 3.85
CA THR A 64 8.35 3.28 2.55
C THR A 64 7.36 2.14 2.77
N ILE A 65 6.15 2.31 2.26
CA ILE A 65 5.06 1.32 2.28
C ILE A 65 5.16 0.44 1.03
N LEU A 66 5.26 1.06 -0.14
CA LEU A 66 5.32 0.41 -1.44
C LEU A 66 6.22 1.24 -2.37
N SER A 67 7.06 0.59 -3.16
CA SER A 67 7.65 1.20 -4.35
C SER A 67 7.43 0.32 -5.58
N MET A 68 7.26 0.96 -6.72
CA MET A 68 6.91 0.30 -7.98
C MET A 68 7.55 1.00 -9.18
N ASN A 69 7.78 0.22 -10.23
CA ASN A 69 8.14 0.76 -11.52
C ASN A 69 6.90 1.37 -12.21
N LYS A 70 6.97 2.64 -12.61
CA LYS A 70 5.85 3.38 -13.23
C LYS A 70 5.43 2.82 -14.59
N LYS A 71 6.36 2.20 -15.33
CA LYS A 71 6.11 1.67 -16.68
C LYS A 71 5.53 0.26 -16.64
N THR A 72 6.05 -0.60 -15.75
CA THR A 72 5.69 -2.03 -15.70
C THR A 72 4.67 -2.36 -14.63
N ASN A 73 4.38 -1.42 -13.70
CA ASN A 73 3.60 -1.67 -12.49
C ASN A 73 4.17 -2.79 -11.60
N GLU A 74 5.45 -3.12 -11.77
CA GLU A 74 6.12 -4.13 -10.97
C GLU A 74 6.41 -3.59 -9.56
N THR A 75 6.08 -4.38 -8.54
CA THR A 75 6.45 -4.07 -7.16
C THR A 75 7.96 -4.25 -6.99
N LEU A 76 8.66 -3.17 -6.65
CA LEU A 76 10.09 -3.20 -6.35
C LEU A 76 10.36 -3.45 -4.87
N PHE A 77 9.47 -2.94 -4.01
CA PHE A 77 9.54 -3.14 -2.57
C PHE A 77 8.15 -3.00 -1.94
N PHE A 78 7.85 -3.84 -0.95
CA PHE A 78 6.64 -3.75 -0.14
C PHE A 78 6.98 -3.98 1.33
N ALA A 79 6.54 -3.07 2.19
CA ALA A 79 6.70 -3.16 3.63
C ALA A 79 5.36 -3.52 4.28
N PRO A 80 5.15 -4.79 4.70
CA PRO A 80 3.87 -5.25 5.21
C PRO A 80 3.48 -4.58 6.53
N TYR A 81 4.44 -4.22 7.38
CA TYR A 81 4.15 -3.60 8.68
C TYR A 81 3.66 -2.14 8.57
N PRO A 82 4.36 -1.22 7.87
CA PRO A 82 3.82 0.10 7.56
C PRO A 82 2.47 0.05 6.83
N PHE A 83 2.30 -0.90 5.90
CA PHE A 83 1.03 -1.09 5.20
C PHE A 83 -0.10 -1.47 6.16
N LYS A 84 0.15 -2.39 7.10
CA LYS A 84 -0.81 -2.80 8.11
C LYS A 84 -1.27 -1.62 8.98
N ILE A 85 -0.35 -0.78 9.45
CA ILE A 85 -0.69 0.40 10.26
C ILE A 85 -1.63 1.35 9.49
N LEU A 86 -1.35 1.57 8.21
CA LEU A 86 -2.21 2.39 7.35
C LEU A 86 -3.57 1.72 7.09
N ALA A 87 -3.60 0.41 6.84
CA ALA A 87 -4.84 -0.32 6.66
C ALA A 87 -5.74 -0.26 7.90
N ASP A 88 -5.16 -0.41 9.09
CA ASP A 88 -5.86 -0.31 10.38
C ASP A 88 -6.48 1.09 10.57
N SER A 89 -5.75 2.17 10.23
CA SER A 89 -6.27 3.54 10.33
C SER A 89 -7.43 3.81 9.35
N LEU A 90 -7.41 3.15 8.19
CA LEU A 90 -8.43 3.24 7.15
C LEU A 90 -9.57 2.23 7.29
N LYS A 91 -9.54 1.37 8.32
CA LYS A 91 -10.51 0.27 8.55
C LYS A 91 -10.58 -0.73 7.37
N ILE A 92 -9.43 -1.02 6.78
CA ILE A 92 -9.25 -2.00 5.70
C ILE A 92 -8.85 -3.33 6.33
N ASN A 93 -9.50 -4.41 5.90
CA ASN A 93 -9.15 -5.74 6.38
C ASN A 93 -7.93 -6.27 5.62
N ILE A 94 -7.01 -6.91 6.33
CA ILE A 94 -5.89 -7.64 5.73
C ILE A 94 -6.08 -9.13 5.99
N SER A 95 -6.04 -9.93 4.91
CA SER A 95 -6.01 -11.38 4.98
C SER A 95 -4.63 -11.89 4.60
N TYR A 96 -4.10 -12.87 5.35
CA TYR A 96 -2.80 -13.47 5.09
C TYR A 96 -2.98 -14.89 4.56
N HIS A 97 -2.42 -15.16 3.40
CA HIS A 97 -2.38 -16.47 2.76
C HIS A 97 -0.95 -16.99 2.75
N LYS A 98 -0.79 -18.30 2.93
CA LYS A 98 0.50 -18.98 2.85
C LYS A 98 0.86 -19.34 1.42
#